data_AF-A0A960RNT3-F1
#
_entry.id   AF-A0A960RNT3-F1
#
_cell.length_a   1.000
_cell.length_b   1.000
_cell.length_c   1.000
_cell.angle_alpha   90.00
_cell.angle_beta   90.00
_cell.angle_gamma   90.00
#
_symmetry.space_group_name_H-M   'P 1'
#
loop_
_entity.id
_entity.type
_entity.pdbx_description
1 polymer ?
#
loop_
_entity_poly.entity_id
_entity_poly.type
_entity_poly.pdbx_seq_one_letter_code
_entity_poly.pdbx_strand_id
1 'polypeptide(L)'
;KYRGQASADFQNDFYGGLKEKTVAEGIDFWAPVSGPAKDLIEQLLGGIRSGLTYGGARNFKELQRKAEFVEVSTSYIHESKPRHA
;
A
#
# COMPACT_ATOMS: atom_id res chain seq x y z
N LYS A 1 9.70 -14.62 -1.57
CA LYS A 1 10.69 -13.51 -1.69
C LYS A 1 10.01 -12.34 -2.37
N TYR A 2 10.06 -11.15 -1.76
CA TYR A 2 9.66 -9.90 -2.42
C TYR A 2 10.92 -9.14 -2.80
N ARG A 3 10.95 -8.53 -3.98
CA ARG A 3 12.08 -7.73 -4.46
C ARG A 3 11.60 -6.56 -5.28
N GLY A 4 12.17 -5.38 -5.02
CA GLY A 4 11.98 -4.22 -5.87
C GLY A 4 12.69 -4.40 -7.22
N GLN A 5 12.16 -3.79 -8.28
CA GLN A 5 12.78 -3.86 -9.62
C GLN A 5 14.18 -3.23 -9.65
N ALA A 6 14.44 -2.25 -8.77
CA ALA A 6 15.76 -1.63 -8.61
C ALA A 6 16.71 -2.39 -7.65
N SER A 7 16.34 -3.59 -7.18
CA SER A 7 17.21 -4.39 -6.31
C SER A 7 18.32 -5.07 -7.11
N ALA A 8 19.48 -5.26 -6.49
CA ALA A 8 20.61 -5.96 -7.13
C ALA A 8 20.19 -7.37 -7.59
N ASP A 9 19.43 -8.09 -6.76
CA ASP A 9 18.89 -9.42 -7.06
C ASP A 9 18.01 -9.44 -8.33
N PHE A 10 17.09 -8.46 -8.47
CA PHE A 10 16.28 -8.35 -9.68
C PHE A 10 17.14 -7.96 -10.90
N GLN A 11 18.07 -7.03 -10.75
CA GLN A 11 18.92 -6.56 -11.84
C GLN A 11 19.84 -7.67 -12.38
N ASN A 12 20.34 -8.53 -11.48
CA ASN A 12 21.12 -9.71 -11.86
C ASN A 12 20.28 -10.71 -12.68
N ASP A 13 19.06 -11.03 -12.22
CA ASP A 13 18.20 -12.02 -12.89
C ASP A 13 17.73 -11.59 -14.29
N PHE A 14 17.42 -10.30 -14.48
CA PHE A 14 16.78 -9.82 -15.70
C PHE A 14 17.71 -9.08 -16.65
N TYR A 15 18.81 -8.52 -16.15
CA TYR A 15 19.72 -7.69 -16.95
C TYR A 15 21.19 -8.15 -16.86
N GLY A 16 21.47 -9.25 -16.15
CA GLY A 16 22.81 -9.83 -16.05
C GLY A 16 23.76 -9.05 -15.15
N GLY A 17 23.27 -8.08 -14.38
CA GLY A 17 24.10 -7.26 -13.51
C GLY A 17 23.54 -5.87 -13.29
N LEU A 18 24.08 -5.17 -12.29
CA LEU A 18 23.94 -3.71 -12.21
C LEU A 18 24.71 -3.06 -13.37
N LYS A 19 24.14 -1.99 -13.93
CA LYS A 19 24.85 -1.18 -14.92
C LYS A 19 26.09 -0.55 -14.28
N GLU A 20 27.15 -0.40 -15.05
CA GLU A 20 28.35 0.28 -14.57
C GLU A 20 28.00 1.68 -14.04
N LYS A 21 28.63 2.05 -12.91
CA LYS A 21 28.41 3.32 -12.19
C LYS A 21 26.99 3.51 -11.63
N THR A 22 26.21 2.43 -11.47
CA THR A 22 24.92 2.47 -10.76
C THR A 22 24.99 1.69 -9.46
N VAL A 23 24.17 2.10 -8.49
CA VAL A 23 23.97 1.39 -7.22
C VAL A 23 22.54 0.86 -7.17
N ALA A 24 22.34 -0.27 -6.49
CA ALA A 24 21.00 -0.78 -6.27
C ALA A 24 20.26 0.11 -5.26
N GLU A 25 19.13 0.68 -5.69
CA GLU A 25 18.25 1.49 -4.83
C GLU A 25 17.10 0.65 -4.25
N GLY A 26 16.82 -0.50 -4.85
CA GLY A 26 15.80 -1.42 -4.38
C GLY A 26 16.33 -2.42 -3.35
N ILE A 27 15.45 -2.83 -2.45
CA ILE A 27 15.70 -3.91 -1.49
C ILE A 27 14.98 -5.19 -1.91
N ASP A 28 15.47 -6.31 -1.41
CA ASP A 28 14.77 -7.58 -1.40
C ASP A 28 14.64 -8.10 0.05
N PHE A 29 13.52 -8.75 0.34
CA PHE A 29 13.24 -9.29 1.66
C PHE A 29 12.22 -10.44 1.58
N TRP A 30 12.05 -11.14 2.70
CA TRP A 30 11.02 -12.16 2.84
C TRP A 30 9.80 -11.57 3.52
N ALA A 31 8.69 -11.50 2.76
CA ALA A 31 7.39 -11.16 3.30
C ALA A 31 6.63 -12.45 3.71
N PRO A 32 5.83 -12.41 4.79
CA PRO A 32 4.87 -13.47 5.09
C PRO A 32 3.88 -13.67 3.93
N VAL A 33 3.37 -14.90 3.78
CA VAL A 33 2.37 -15.20 2.76
C VAL A 33 1.00 -14.71 3.22
N SER A 34 0.43 -13.75 2.49
CA SER A 34 -0.83 -13.08 2.83
C SER A 34 -2.11 -13.84 2.47
N GLY A 35 -2.02 -15.15 2.18
CA GLY A 35 -3.16 -15.98 1.75
C GLY A 35 -3.61 -15.73 0.30
N PRO A 36 -4.81 -16.18 -0.08
CA PRO A 36 -5.34 -16.02 -1.43
C PRO A 36 -5.54 -14.56 -1.83
N ALA A 37 -5.18 -14.22 -3.07
CA ALA A 37 -5.38 -12.86 -3.60
C ALA A 37 -6.85 -12.42 -3.60
N LYS A 38 -7.78 -13.37 -3.79
CA LYS A 38 -9.23 -13.11 -3.77
C LYS A 38 -9.67 -12.49 -2.44
N ASP A 39 -9.24 -13.07 -1.33
CA ASP A 39 -9.64 -12.62 0.02
C ASP A 39 -9.12 -11.21 0.29
N LEU A 40 -7.87 -10.92 -0.11
CA LEU A 40 -7.30 -9.58 -0.02
C LEU A 40 -8.08 -8.56 -0.85
N ILE A 41 -8.45 -8.91 -2.09
CA ILE A 41 -9.23 -8.04 -2.97
C ILE A 41 -10.62 -7.77 -2.38
N GLU A 42 -11.29 -8.78 -1.83
CA GLU A 42 -12.59 -8.61 -1.19
C GLU A 42 -12.52 -7.67 0.03
N GLN A 43 -11.48 -7.79 0.87
CA GLN A 43 -11.25 -6.87 1.99
C GLN A 43 -11.00 -5.43 1.52
N LEU A 44 -10.15 -5.24 0.49
CA LEU A 44 -9.89 -3.92 -0.08
C LEU A 44 -11.16 -3.29 -0.66
N LEU A 45 -11.97 -4.07 -1.38
CA LEU A 45 -13.25 -3.60 -1.91
C LEU A 45 -14.22 -3.23 -0.78
N GLY A 46 -14.27 -4.00 0.30
CA GLY A 46 -15.06 -3.68 1.49
C GLY A 46 -14.66 -2.34 2.11
N GLY A 47 -13.37 -2.14 2.34
CA GLY A 47 -12.82 -0.89 2.89
C GLY A 47 -13.11 0.32 2.00
N ILE A 48 -12.92 0.19 0.69
CA ILE A 48 -13.21 1.27 -0.28
C ILE A 48 -14.69 1.63 -0.26
N ARG A 49 -15.59 0.65 -0.25
CA ARG A 49 -17.04 0.90 -0.17
C ARG A 49 -17.43 1.61 1.12
N SER A 50 -16.89 1.18 2.25
CA SER A 50 -17.10 1.87 3.54
C SER A 50 -16.59 3.31 3.50
N GLY A 51 -15.42 3.55 2.92
CA GLY A 51 -14.85 4.89 2.74
C GLY A 51 -15.74 5.80 1.87
N LEU A 52 -16.30 5.28 0.78
CA LEU A 52 -17.26 6.01 -0.05
C LEU A 52 -18.52 6.39 0.74
N THR A 53 -19.03 5.50 1.60
CA THR A 53 -20.17 5.78 2.47
C THR A 53 -19.86 6.90 3.47
N TYR A 54 -18.72 6.83 4.18
CA TYR A 54 -18.32 7.88 5.12
C TYR A 54 -18.10 9.23 4.42
N GLY A 55 -17.55 9.22 3.20
CA GLY A 55 -17.36 10.43 2.39
C GLY A 55 -18.61 10.91 1.64
N GLY A 56 -19.79 10.32 1.87
CA GLY A 56 -21.04 10.74 1.22
C GLY A 56 -21.02 10.65 -0.32
N ALA A 57 -20.24 9.71 -0.87
CA ALA A 57 -19.96 9.59 -2.30
C ALA A 57 -20.44 8.25 -2.87
N ARG A 58 -20.95 8.28 -4.12
CA ARG A 58 -21.39 7.05 -4.81
C ARG A 58 -20.31 6.41 -5.69
N ASN A 59 -19.24 7.15 -5.97
CA ASN A 59 -18.15 6.73 -6.85
C ASN A 59 -16.89 7.58 -6.56
N PHE A 60 -15.76 7.19 -7.14
CA PHE A 60 -14.48 7.88 -6.94
C PHE A 60 -14.49 9.35 -7.38
N LYS A 61 -15.17 9.68 -8.48
CA LYS A 61 -15.25 11.06 -8.96
C LYS A 61 -16.02 11.95 -7.98
N GLU A 62 -17.07 11.43 -7.36
CA GLU A 62 -17.77 12.13 -6.29
C GLU A 62 -16.93 12.27 -5.04
N LEU A 63 -16.24 11.21 -4.63
CA LEU A 63 -15.38 11.25 -3.45
C LEU A 63 -14.29 12.30 -3.60
N GLN A 64 -13.61 12.34 -4.75
CA GLN A 64 -12.58 13.34 -5.06
C GLN A 64 -13.09 14.79 -4.97
N ARG A 65 -14.39 15.02 -5.20
CA ARG A 65 -15.00 16.36 -5.11
C ARG A 65 -15.56 16.70 -3.74
N LYS A 66 -16.03 15.70 -2.99
CA LYS A 66 -16.76 15.86 -1.72
C LYS A 66 -15.88 15.65 -0.49
N ALA A 67 -14.75 14.95 -0.63
CA ALA A 67 -13.91 14.59 0.50
C ALA A 67 -13.34 15.85 1.17
N GLU A 68 -13.52 15.94 2.47
CA GLU A 68 -12.91 16.95 3.32
C GLU A 68 -11.75 16.31 4.09
N PHE A 69 -10.63 17.02 4.16
CA PHE A 69 -9.43 16.59 4.86
C PHE A 69 -9.16 17.53 6.02
N VAL A 70 -8.73 16.96 7.13
CA VAL A 70 -8.36 17.69 8.34
C VAL A 70 -6.93 17.34 8.73
N GLU A 71 -6.19 18.33 9.20
CA GLU A 71 -4.87 18.10 9.79
C GLU A 71 -5.02 17.50 11.19
N VAL A 72 -4.20 16.51 11.51
CA VAL A 72 -4.25 15.78 12.77
C VAL A 72 -2.87 15.73 13.41
N SER A 73 -2.83 15.72 14.73
CA SER A 73 -1.57 15.60 15.49
C SER A 73 -1.03 14.16 15.47
N THR A 74 0.22 13.99 15.87
CA THR A 74 0.83 12.65 16.00
C THR A 74 0.13 11.77 17.04
N SER A 75 -0.49 12.37 18.06
CA SER A 75 -1.27 11.66 19.09
C SER A 75 -2.52 11.01 18.50
N TYR A 76 -3.17 11.67 17.53
CA TYR A 76 -4.36 11.15 16.87
C TYR A 76 -4.09 9.81 16.15
N ILE A 77 -2.90 9.62 15.58
CA ILE A 77 -2.49 8.37 14.92
C ILE A 77 -2.48 7.21 15.92
N HIS A 78 -2.09 7.47 17.16
CA HIS A 78 -2.07 6.44 18.22
C HIS A 78 -3.47 6.13 18.72
N GLU A 79 -4.32 7.14 18.81
CA GLU A 79 -5.72 6.99 19.23
C GLU A 79 -6.57 6.24 18.21
N SER A 80 -6.35 6.48 16.92
CA SER A 80 -7.16 5.93 15.82
C SER A 80 -6.89 4.45 15.53
N LYS A 81 -5.84 3.86 16.11
CA LYS A 81 -5.56 2.44 15.93
C LYS A 81 -6.62 1.60 16.66
N PRO A 82 -7.05 0.46 16.08
CA PRO A 82 -7.89 -0.49 16.79
C PRO A 82 -7.27 -0.84 18.14
N ARG A 83 -7.99 -0.63 19.23
CA ARG A 83 -7.61 -1.14 20.55
C ARG A 83 -8.37 -2.43 20.80
N HIS A 84 -7.69 -3.41 21.37
CA HIS A 84 -8.39 -4.53 21.99
C HIS A 84 -9.28 -3.96 23.11
N ALA A 85 -10.55 -4.36 23.11
CA ALA A 85 -11.44 -4.15 24.25
C ALA A 85 -11.02 -5.05 25.42
#